data_AF-A0A975W9N8-F1
#
_entry.id   AF-A0A975W9N8-F1
#
_cell.length_a   1.000
_cell.length_b   1.000
_cell.length_c   1.000
_cell.angle_alpha   90.00
_cell.angle_beta   90.00
_cell.angle_gamma   90.00
#
_symmetry.space_group_name_H-M   'P 1'
#
loop_
_entity.id
_entity.type
_entity.pdbx_description
1 polymer ?
#
loop_
_entity_poly.entity_id
_entity_poly.type
_entity_poly.pdbx_seq_one_letter_code
_entity_poly.pdbx_strand_id
1 'polypeptide(L)'
;MAATTTAKTNPGRFFEDYRLGEVIRHAVPRTVSGGERALYHALYPARHALYSSDEFARGAGLPSAPVDDLAAFHLVFGKTVPDISLNAVANLGYAEGRWHLPVYPGDTLRAESEVIGLKQNSNGKSGVVYVRTRGLNQRDEVVLDYVRWVMVRKRDLAAPAPETVIPELQKVIPAADLVIPDGLDFSGYDFDLAGEPHRWGDYVVGETIDHVDGVTVEEAEHMLATRLWQNTAKVHFDATFRPDGQRLIYGGHVISLARALSFNGLANAQMIVGLNGGAHANPCYSGLTVKAWSEVLDKAETGAPGVGAIRLRLVATSGGDPFTLKGADGKYLSHVLLDLDYWALMPV
;
A
#
# COMPACT_ATOMS: atom_id res chain seq x y z
N MET A 1 -12.46 -21.76 42.33
CA MET A 1 -11.71 -20.95 41.36
C MET A 1 -11.68 -21.69 40.03
N ALA A 2 -12.56 -21.32 39.09
CA ALA A 2 -12.56 -21.94 37.77
C ALA A 2 -11.36 -21.40 36.99
N ALA A 3 -10.42 -22.28 36.65
CA ALA A 3 -9.34 -21.94 35.73
C ALA A 3 -9.98 -21.57 34.39
N THR A 4 -9.97 -20.29 34.03
CA THR A 4 -10.27 -19.84 32.67
C THR A 4 -9.26 -20.50 31.74
N THR A 5 -9.69 -21.52 31.02
CA THR A 5 -8.91 -22.16 29.98
C THR A 5 -8.65 -21.14 28.88
N THR A 6 -7.44 -20.59 28.84
CA THR A 6 -6.99 -19.75 27.74
C THR A 6 -6.97 -20.59 26.47
N ALA A 7 -7.83 -20.24 25.51
CA ALA A 7 -7.85 -20.87 24.20
C ALA A 7 -6.46 -20.76 23.54
N LYS A 8 -6.03 -21.82 22.84
CA LYS A 8 -4.73 -21.83 22.13
C LYS A 8 -4.76 -21.07 20.80
N THR A 9 -5.93 -20.68 20.33
CA THR A 9 -6.13 -19.88 19.11
C THR A 9 -6.07 -18.39 19.42
N ASN A 10 -5.51 -17.60 18.50
CA ASN A 10 -5.55 -16.14 18.59
C ASN A 10 -6.83 -15.63 17.89
N PRO A 11 -7.78 -15.03 18.61
CA PRO A 11 -9.01 -14.48 18.01
C PRO A 11 -8.79 -13.14 17.27
N GLY A 12 -7.58 -12.59 17.31
CA GLY A 12 -7.30 -11.20 16.96
C GLY A 12 -7.91 -10.23 17.96
N ARG A 13 -7.65 -8.94 17.76
CA ARG A 13 -8.18 -7.88 18.63
C ARG A 13 -9.53 -7.37 18.13
N PHE A 14 -10.38 -6.99 19.06
CA PHE A 14 -11.60 -6.21 18.83
C PHE A 14 -11.36 -4.78 19.29
N PHE A 15 -12.28 -3.87 18.95
CA PHE A 15 -12.08 -2.43 19.19
C PHE A 15 -11.76 -2.09 20.66
N GLU A 16 -12.43 -2.75 21.61
CA GLU A 16 -12.22 -2.55 23.05
C GLU A 16 -10.93 -3.17 23.61
N ASP A 17 -10.18 -3.94 22.79
CA ASP A 17 -8.91 -4.56 23.20
C ASP A 17 -7.70 -3.63 22.98
N TYR A 18 -7.85 -2.51 22.27
CA TYR A 18 -6.77 -1.56 22.01
C TYR A 18 -6.61 -0.54 23.14
N ARG A 19 -5.37 -0.11 23.38
CA ARG A 19 -5.04 0.98 24.32
C ARG A 19 -4.22 2.04 23.60
N LEU A 20 -4.55 3.31 23.81
CA LEU A 20 -3.78 4.43 23.26
C LEU A 20 -2.32 4.35 23.74
N GLY A 21 -1.37 4.56 22.84
CA GLY A 21 0.08 4.45 23.09
C GLY A 21 0.62 3.02 23.18
N GLU A 22 -0.23 1.99 23.06
CA GLU A 22 0.24 0.60 23.04
C GLU A 22 1.06 0.32 21.78
N VAL A 23 2.25 -0.26 21.94
CA VAL A 23 3.08 -0.78 20.84
C VAL A 23 2.89 -2.28 20.73
N ILE A 24 2.35 -2.72 19.59
CA ILE A 24 2.12 -4.12 19.27
C ILE A 24 3.24 -4.61 18.36
N ARG A 25 4.04 -5.55 18.84
CA ARG A 25 5.06 -6.24 18.04
C ARG A 25 4.44 -7.41 17.31
N HIS A 26 4.45 -7.39 15.99
CA HIS A 26 3.78 -8.41 15.18
C HIS A 26 4.63 -9.66 15.03
N ALA A 27 3.96 -10.81 15.01
CA ALA A 27 4.62 -12.10 14.85
C ALA A 27 5.13 -12.32 13.41
N VAL A 28 5.99 -13.34 13.26
CA VAL A 28 6.48 -13.87 11.99
C VAL A 28 7.35 -12.87 11.22
N PRO A 29 8.63 -12.69 11.60
CA PRO A 29 9.59 -11.98 10.76
C PRO A 29 9.76 -12.73 9.42
N ARG A 30 10.02 -11.99 8.34
CA ARG A 30 10.09 -12.53 6.98
C ARG A 30 11.32 -12.04 6.25
N THR A 31 12.22 -12.98 5.94
CA THR A 31 13.35 -12.76 5.02
C THR A 31 12.84 -12.70 3.60
N VAL A 32 13.21 -11.69 2.81
CA VAL A 32 12.90 -11.61 1.37
C VAL A 32 14.09 -12.07 0.53
N SER A 33 13.85 -12.45 -0.71
CA SER A 33 14.82 -13.06 -1.62
C SER A 33 14.41 -12.83 -3.09
N GLY A 34 15.00 -13.57 -4.03
CA GLY A 34 14.61 -13.50 -5.44
C GLY A 34 13.21 -14.07 -5.75
N GLY A 35 12.67 -14.93 -4.88
CA GLY A 35 11.35 -15.56 -5.10
C GLY A 35 10.20 -14.55 -5.06
N GLU A 36 10.30 -13.55 -4.19
CA GLU A 36 9.32 -12.46 -4.08
C GLU A 36 9.26 -11.64 -5.37
N ARG A 37 10.42 -11.31 -5.97
CA ARG A 37 10.49 -10.61 -7.26
C ARG A 37 9.78 -11.41 -8.36
N ALA A 38 10.14 -12.69 -8.50
CA ALA A 38 9.55 -13.55 -9.53
C ALA A 38 8.03 -13.70 -9.37
N LEU A 39 7.55 -13.93 -8.15
CA LEU A 39 6.11 -14.06 -7.88
C LEU A 39 5.37 -12.73 -8.06
N TYR A 40 5.94 -11.61 -7.63
CA TYR A 40 5.33 -10.29 -7.81
C TYR A 40 5.15 -9.96 -9.30
N HIS A 41 6.17 -10.17 -10.13
CA HIS A 41 6.08 -9.97 -11.58
C HIS A 41 5.19 -11.00 -12.29
N ALA A 42 4.95 -12.18 -11.70
CA ALA A 42 3.99 -13.14 -12.23
C ALA A 42 2.54 -12.77 -11.90
N LEU A 43 2.31 -12.10 -10.77
CA LEU A 43 0.99 -11.70 -10.28
C LEU A 43 0.52 -10.36 -10.85
N TYR A 44 1.45 -9.48 -11.20
CA TYR A 44 1.16 -8.16 -11.74
C TYR A 44 1.98 -7.98 -13.01
N PRO A 45 1.46 -7.36 -14.08
CA PRO A 45 2.21 -7.08 -15.30
C PRO A 45 3.22 -5.93 -15.12
N ALA A 46 3.98 -5.94 -14.02
CA ALA A 46 4.93 -4.91 -13.65
C ALA A 46 6.16 -4.99 -14.57
N ARG A 47 6.59 -3.82 -15.07
CA ARG A 47 7.72 -3.70 -16.01
C ARG A 47 8.73 -2.60 -15.68
N HIS A 48 8.60 -1.96 -14.52
CA HIS A 48 9.55 -0.91 -14.10
C HIS A 48 10.97 -1.51 -14.05
N ALA A 49 11.88 -0.91 -14.82
CA ALA A 49 13.19 -1.48 -15.11
C ALA A 49 14.06 -1.65 -13.85
N LEU A 50 13.93 -0.73 -12.89
CA LEU A 50 14.72 -0.73 -11.65
C LEU A 50 14.49 -2.00 -10.82
N TYR A 51 13.28 -2.55 -10.78
CA TYR A 51 12.97 -3.79 -10.04
C TYR A 51 13.18 -5.05 -10.90
N SER A 52 13.34 -4.89 -12.21
CA SER A 52 13.42 -6.00 -13.16
C SER A 52 14.84 -6.45 -13.46
N SER A 53 15.81 -5.54 -13.40
CA SER A 53 17.20 -5.81 -13.81
C SER A 53 18.20 -5.28 -12.80
N ASP A 54 19.03 -6.18 -12.28
CA ASP A 54 20.14 -5.82 -11.39
C ASP A 54 21.15 -4.91 -12.11
N GLU A 55 21.35 -5.10 -13.42
CA GLU A 55 22.24 -4.25 -14.23
C GLU A 55 21.66 -2.86 -14.45
N PHE A 56 20.35 -2.75 -14.67
CA PHE A 56 19.70 -1.44 -14.78
C PHE A 56 19.78 -0.67 -13.45
N ALA A 57 19.50 -1.35 -12.34
CA ALA A 57 19.61 -0.76 -11.01
C ALA A 57 21.05 -0.31 -10.67
N ARG A 58 22.07 -1.09 -11.07
CA ARG A 58 23.49 -0.69 -10.96
C ARG A 58 23.83 0.51 -11.82
N GLY A 59 23.29 0.58 -13.04
CA GLY A 59 23.39 1.76 -13.90
C GLY A 59 22.78 3.02 -13.26
N ALA A 60 21.76 2.84 -12.42
CA ALA A 60 21.12 3.89 -11.62
C ALA A 60 21.78 4.11 -10.24
N GLY A 61 22.98 3.55 -10.00
CA GLY A 61 23.77 3.76 -8.79
C GLY A 61 23.38 2.90 -7.58
N LEU A 62 22.37 2.03 -7.69
CA LEU A 62 22.01 1.07 -6.63
C LEU A 62 22.91 -0.17 -6.66
N PRO A 63 23.11 -0.89 -5.54
CA PRO A 63 23.92 -2.10 -5.51
C PRO A 63 23.36 -3.28 -6.35
N SER A 64 22.04 -3.35 -6.48
CA SER A 64 21.27 -4.33 -7.27
C SER A 64 19.82 -3.85 -7.39
N ALA A 65 18.94 -4.62 -8.04
CA ALA A 65 17.52 -4.32 -8.02
C ALA A 65 16.97 -4.56 -6.60
N PRO A 66 16.29 -3.59 -5.98
CA PRO A 66 15.59 -3.80 -4.72
C PRO A 66 14.31 -4.63 -4.95
N VAL A 67 13.73 -5.13 -3.87
CA VAL A 67 12.34 -5.58 -3.86
C VAL A 67 11.44 -4.37 -4.13
N ASP A 68 10.40 -4.56 -4.94
CA ASP A 68 9.42 -3.52 -5.26
C ASP A 68 8.87 -2.85 -3.98
N ASP A 69 8.75 -1.52 -4.01
CA ASP A 69 8.36 -0.71 -2.85
C ASP A 69 6.98 -1.12 -2.30
N LEU A 70 6.04 -1.47 -3.19
CA LEU A 70 4.73 -1.97 -2.79
C LEU A 70 4.81 -3.40 -2.27
N ALA A 71 5.68 -4.26 -2.81
CA ALA A 71 5.90 -5.59 -2.25
C ALA A 71 6.44 -5.52 -0.81
N ALA A 72 7.39 -4.61 -0.55
CA ALA A 72 7.87 -4.33 0.81
C ALA A 72 6.75 -3.81 1.72
N PHE A 73 5.94 -2.86 1.23
CA PHE A 73 4.77 -2.36 1.96
C PHE A 73 3.75 -3.45 2.26
N HIS A 74 3.41 -4.31 1.29
CA HIS A 74 2.45 -5.39 1.47
C HIS A 74 2.94 -6.44 2.45
N LEU A 75 4.24 -6.75 2.46
CA LEU A 75 4.84 -7.62 3.46
C LEU A 75 4.66 -7.02 4.86
N VAL A 76 5.08 -5.77 5.08
CA VAL A 76 4.93 -5.09 6.38
C VAL A 76 3.46 -5.01 6.80
N PHE A 77 2.58 -4.59 5.88
CA PHE A 77 1.13 -4.53 6.10
C PHE A 77 0.56 -5.90 6.51
N GLY A 78 0.93 -6.96 5.80
CA GLY A 78 0.50 -8.33 6.07
C GLY A 78 0.85 -8.79 7.48
N LYS A 79 2.02 -8.37 8.01
CA LYS A 79 2.42 -8.70 9.39
C LYS A 79 1.44 -8.13 10.41
N THR A 80 0.89 -6.95 10.15
CA THR A 80 -0.02 -6.27 11.08
C THR A 80 -1.44 -6.87 11.11
N VAL A 81 -1.83 -7.62 10.07
CA VAL A 81 -3.22 -8.04 9.89
C VAL A 81 -3.78 -8.86 11.05
N PRO A 82 -3.09 -9.89 11.58
CA PRO A 82 -3.60 -10.69 12.70
C PRO A 82 -3.99 -9.85 13.92
N ASP A 83 -3.22 -8.79 14.20
CA ASP A 83 -3.37 -8.00 15.42
C ASP A 83 -4.19 -6.74 15.23
N ILE A 84 -4.20 -6.15 14.03
CA ILE A 84 -4.85 -4.85 13.76
C ILE A 84 -6.19 -5.00 13.04
N SER A 85 -6.27 -5.90 12.04
CA SER A 85 -7.38 -5.89 11.09
C SER A 85 -8.06 -7.23 10.83
N LEU A 86 -7.74 -8.27 11.60
CA LEU A 86 -8.41 -9.57 11.49
C LEU A 86 -9.93 -9.46 11.69
N ASN A 87 -10.36 -8.58 12.61
CA ASN A 87 -11.77 -8.31 12.92
C ASN A 87 -12.26 -6.97 12.33
N ALA A 88 -11.48 -6.36 11.42
CA ALA A 88 -11.88 -5.12 10.77
C ALA A 88 -13.03 -5.32 9.79
N VAL A 89 -13.82 -4.27 9.61
CA VAL A 89 -14.84 -4.13 8.56
C VAL A 89 -14.19 -3.61 7.28
N ALA A 90 -13.36 -2.58 7.42
CA ALA A 90 -12.67 -1.94 6.31
C ALA A 90 -11.41 -1.19 6.80
N ASN A 91 -10.44 -1.04 5.90
CA ASN A 91 -9.40 -0.03 6.02
C ASN A 91 -9.95 1.29 5.47
N LEU A 92 -9.88 2.35 6.27
CA LEU A 92 -10.53 3.63 5.97
C LEU A 92 -9.57 4.65 5.36
N GLY A 93 -8.26 4.44 5.48
CA GLY A 93 -7.27 5.24 4.79
C GLY A 93 -5.84 4.98 5.23
N TYR A 94 -4.94 5.75 4.63
CA TYR A 94 -3.49 5.78 4.88
C TYR A 94 -3.05 7.24 4.96
N ALA A 95 -1.93 7.50 5.63
CA ALA A 95 -1.26 8.79 5.63
C ALA A 95 0.22 8.60 5.98
N GLU A 96 1.04 9.59 5.66
CA GLU A 96 2.44 9.68 6.10
C GLU A 96 3.27 8.42 5.81
N GLY A 97 2.98 7.70 4.72
CA GLY A 97 3.75 6.53 4.34
C GLY A 97 5.08 6.96 3.73
N ARG A 98 6.20 6.54 4.31
CA ARG A 98 7.55 6.92 3.87
C ARG A 98 8.41 5.67 3.75
N TRP A 99 9.12 5.56 2.63
CA TRP A 99 10.16 4.56 2.42
C TRP A 99 11.49 5.22 2.77
N HIS A 100 12.16 4.67 3.79
CA HIS A 100 13.43 5.21 4.30
C HIS A 100 14.63 4.51 3.70
N LEU A 101 14.49 3.21 3.40
CA LEU A 101 15.55 2.38 2.85
C LEU A 101 14.97 1.41 1.81
N PRO A 102 15.64 1.21 0.65
CA PRO A 102 15.32 0.11 -0.23
C PRO A 102 15.49 -1.23 0.50
N VAL A 103 14.61 -2.18 0.20
CA VAL A 103 14.68 -3.55 0.73
C VAL A 103 15.37 -4.44 -0.28
N TYR A 104 16.42 -5.15 0.12
CA TYR A 104 17.17 -6.04 -0.78
C TYR A 104 16.91 -7.52 -0.50
N PRO A 105 17.08 -8.41 -1.50
CA PRO A 105 17.17 -9.84 -1.26
C PRO A 105 18.17 -10.17 -0.14
N GLY A 106 17.72 -10.92 0.86
CA GLY A 106 18.46 -11.24 2.08
C GLY A 106 18.02 -10.45 3.31
N ASP A 107 17.36 -9.29 3.15
CA ASP A 107 16.82 -8.54 4.28
C ASP A 107 15.68 -9.28 4.97
N THR A 108 15.59 -9.13 6.30
CA THR A 108 14.52 -9.73 7.11
C THR A 108 13.67 -8.66 7.75
N LEU A 109 12.42 -8.58 7.32
CA LEU A 109 11.48 -7.58 7.77
C LEU A 109 10.62 -8.08 8.93
N ARG A 110 10.47 -7.23 9.94
CA ARG A 110 9.46 -7.34 11.01
C ARG A 110 8.62 -6.07 11.05
N ALA A 111 7.50 -6.10 11.76
CA ALA A 111 6.64 -4.93 11.91
C ALA A 111 6.23 -4.71 13.36
N GLU A 112 6.00 -3.45 13.72
CA GLU A 112 5.34 -3.06 14.96
C GLU A 112 4.39 -1.88 14.70
N SER A 113 3.28 -1.85 15.44
CA SER A 113 2.25 -0.81 15.33
C SER A 113 2.03 -0.13 16.67
N GLU A 114 2.10 1.20 16.71
CA GLU A 114 1.66 2.01 17.84
C GLU A 114 0.23 2.48 17.63
N VAL A 115 -0.63 2.29 18.63
CA VAL A 115 -2.01 2.82 18.62
C VAL A 115 -1.97 4.32 18.93
N ILE A 116 -2.20 5.16 17.93
CA ILE A 116 -2.11 6.63 18.03
C ILE A 116 -3.48 7.31 18.10
N GLY A 117 -4.57 6.54 17.99
CA GLY A 117 -5.92 7.09 18.08
C GLY A 117 -6.99 6.01 18.19
N LEU A 118 -8.06 6.34 18.91
CA LEU A 118 -9.23 5.50 19.13
C LEU A 118 -10.48 6.36 19.09
N LYS A 119 -11.49 5.94 18.32
CA LYS A 119 -12.79 6.61 18.26
C LYS A 119 -13.92 5.60 18.12
N GLN A 120 -14.79 5.48 19.11
CA GLN A 120 -15.97 4.62 18.96
C GLN A 120 -16.96 5.25 17.95
N ASN A 121 -17.57 4.43 17.10
CA ASN A 121 -18.64 4.89 16.23
C ASN A 121 -19.93 5.12 17.02
N SER A 122 -20.76 6.06 16.55
CA SER A 122 -22.01 6.45 17.21
C SER A 122 -23.01 5.30 17.40
N ASN A 123 -22.96 4.28 16.53
CA ASN A 123 -23.81 3.09 16.65
C ASN A 123 -23.41 2.13 17.78
N GLY A 124 -22.25 2.35 18.42
CA GLY A 124 -21.74 1.53 19.52
C GLY A 124 -21.34 0.09 19.15
N LYS A 125 -21.32 -0.27 17.86
CA LYS A 125 -21.02 -1.64 17.38
C LYS A 125 -19.59 -1.81 16.85
N SER A 126 -18.91 -0.70 16.57
CA SER A 126 -17.54 -0.67 16.07
C SER A 126 -16.85 0.62 16.48
N GLY A 127 -15.55 0.71 16.22
CA GLY A 127 -14.79 1.95 16.35
C GLY A 127 -13.63 1.99 15.37
N VAL A 128 -13.04 3.17 15.22
CA VAL A 128 -11.88 3.43 14.38
C VAL A 128 -10.64 3.37 15.24
N VAL A 129 -9.65 2.60 14.80
CA VAL A 129 -8.32 2.49 15.41
C VAL A 129 -7.32 3.07 14.44
N TYR A 130 -6.52 4.04 14.89
CA TYR A 130 -5.42 4.63 14.15
C TYR A 130 -4.12 4.01 14.64
N VAL A 131 -3.30 3.52 13.72
CA VAL A 131 -1.99 2.95 14.03
C VAL A 131 -0.89 3.57 13.19
N ARG A 132 0.25 3.86 13.82
CA ARG A 132 1.51 4.11 13.13
C ARG A 132 2.30 2.82 13.09
N THR A 133 2.50 2.27 11.90
CA THR A 133 3.24 1.04 11.68
C THR A 133 4.65 1.35 11.22
N ARG A 134 5.64 0.67 11.80
CA ARG A 134 7.03 0.66 11.30
C ARG A 134 7.39 -0.73 10.83
N GLY A 135 7.98 -0.82 9.64
CA GLY A 135 8.69 -2.00 9.15
C GLY A 135 10.17 -1.85 9.45
N LEU A 136 10.79 -2.86 10.07
CA LEU A 136 12.21 -2.86 10.44
C LEU A 136 12.95 -4.03 9.80
N ASN A 137 14.19 -3.81 9.36
CA ASN A 137 15.07 -4.88 8.88
C ASN A 137 15.85 -5.56 10.03
N GLN A 138 16.67 -6.57 9.73
CA GLN A 138 17.49 -7.32 10.68
C GLN A 138 18.49 -6.49 11.50
N ARG A 139 18.74 -5.22 11.11
CA ARG A 139 19.64 -4.28 11.79
C ARG A 139 18.92 -3.26 12.66
N ASP A 140 17.61 -3.43 12.88
CA ASP A 140 16.74 -2.47 13.60
C ASP A 140 16.58 -1.12 12.87
N GLU A 141 16.91 -1.05 11.59
CA GLU A 141 16.66 0.13 10.76
C GLU A 141 15.21 0.11 10.27
N VAL A 142 14.54 1.26 10.34
CA VAL A 142 13.21 1.44 9.77
C VAL A 142 13.35 1.49 8.26
N VAL A 143 12.74 0.54 7.55
CA VAL A 143 12.73 0.52 6.08
C VAL A 143 11.56 1.31 5.51
N LEU A 144 10.41 1.27 6.19
CA LEU A 144 9.23 2.08 5.88
C LEU A 144 8.39 2.30 7.13
N ASP A 145 7.70 3.43 7.20
CA ASP A 145 6.65 3.68 8.19
C ASP A 145 5.42 4.29 7.54
N TYR A 146 4.23 4.07 8.11
CA TYR A 146 2.99 4.69 7.64
C TYR A 146 1.95 4.74 8.75
N VAL A 147 0.98 5.64 8.61
CA VAL A 147 -0.24 5.64 9.41
C VAL A 147 -1.37 5.01 8.60
N ARG A 148 -2.19 4.17 9.25
CA ARG A 148 -3.48 3.74 8.70
C ARG A 148 -4.54 3.73 9.78
N TRP A 149 -5.79 3.78 9.37
CA TRP A 149 -6.91 3.61 10.30
C TRP A 149 -7.95 2.64 9.77
N VAL A 150 -8.45 1.82 10.68
CA VAL A 150 -9.34 0.69 10.39
C VAL A 150 -10.59 0.76 11.24
N MET A 151 -11.74 0.40 10.65
CA MET A 151 -12.97 0.21 11.41
C MET A 151 -12.99 -1.21 11.98
N VAL A 152 -12.92 -1.37 13.29
CA VAL A 152 -12.88 -2.67 13.98
C VAL A 152 -14.19 -2.92 14.72
N ARG A 153 -14.70 -4.15 14.65
CA ARG A 153 -15.91 -4.56 15.39
C ARG A 153 -15.64 -4.60 16.88
N LYS A 154 -16.67 -4.33 17.69
CA LYS A 154 -16.66 -4.70 19.11
C LYS A 154 -17.06 -6.15 19.29
N ARG A 155 -16.48 -6.83 20.28
CA ARG A 155 -16.90 -8.18 20.69
C ARG A 155 -18.03 -8.08 21.70
N ASP A 156 -17.88 -7.22 22.70
CA ASP A 156 -18.89 -6.88 23.69
C ASP A 156 -19.43 -5.48 23.42
N LEU A 157 -20.71 -5.40 23.05
CA LEU A 157 -21.38 -4.13 22.78
C LEU A 157 -21.49 -3.25 24.03
N ALA A 158 -21.50 -3.84 25.23
CA ALA A 158 -21.58 -3.14 26.51
C ALA A 158 -20.23 -2.60 27.02
N ALA A 159 -19.11 -3.00 26.41
CA ALA A 159 -17.79 -2.51 26.79
C ALA A 159 -17.75 -0.96 26.70
N PRO A 160 -17.15 -0.25 27.68
CA PRO A 160 -17.13 1.20 27.68
C PRO A 160 -16.36 1.75 26.47
N ALA A 161 -16.79 2.90 25.96
CA ALA A 161 -16.03 3.60 24.93
C ALA A 161 -14.70 4.09 25.51
N PRO A 162 -13.57 3.95 24.79
CA PRO A 162 -12.33 4.60 25.20
C PRO A 162 -12.45 6.12 25.07
N GLU A 163 -11.53 6.86 25.71
CA GLU A 163 -11.33 8.27 25.42
C GLU A 163 -11.10 8.45 23.91
N THR A 164 -11.79 9.43 23.31
CA THR A 164 -11.67 9.67 21.88
C THR A 164 -10.42 10.49 21.60
N VAL A 165 -9.49 9.88 20.88
CA VAL A 165 -8.29 10.55 20.34
C VAL A 165 -8.24 10.31 18.85
N ILE A 166 -8.22 11.39 18.08
CA ILE A 166 -8.04 11.38 16.64
C ILE A 166 -6.73 12.12 16.37
N PRO A 167 -5.68 11.45 15.86
CA PRO A 167 -4.41 12.11 15.61
C PRO A 167 -4.57 13.13 14.48
N GLU A 168 -3.84 14.24 14.58
CA GLU A 168 -3.60 15.10 13.43
C GLU A 168 -2.60 14.41 12.50
N LEU A 169 -2.95 14.31 11.23
CA LEU A 169 -2.13 13.64 10.21
C LEU A 169 -1.85 14.61 9.07
N GLN A 170 -0.63 14.56 8.56
CA GLN A 170 -0.27 15.29 7.35
C GLN A 170 -1.10 14.77 6.17
N LYS A 171 -1.67 15.69 5.40
CA LYS A 171 -2.42 15.34 4.18
C LYS A 171 -1.48 14.97 3.02
N VAL A 172 -0.29 15.56 3.03
CA VAL A 172 0.73 15.43 2.00
C VAL A 172 2.07 15.46 2.71
N ILE A 173 2.94 14.52 2.38
CA ILE A 173 4.33 14.52 2.82
C ILE A 173 5.04 15.64 2.07
N PRO A 174 5.63 16.63 2.76
CA PRO A 174 6.42 17.67 2.11
C PRO A 174 7.55 17.06 1.28
N ALA A 175 7.84 17.63 0.11
CA ALA A 175 8.91 17.13 -0.76
C ALA A 175 10.28 17.09 -0.05
N ALA A 176 10.53 18.04 0.87
CA ALA A 176 11.75 18.09 1.68
C ALA A 176 11.90 16.92 2.68
N ASP A 177 10.79 16.22 2.98
CA ASP A 177 10.77 15.06 3.89
C ASP A 177 10.84 13.73 3.14
N LEU A 178 10.90 13.75 1.80
CA LEU A 178 11.09 12.55 0.99
C LEU A 178 12.53 12.05 1.14
N VAL A 179 12.68 10.74 1.34
CA VAL A 179 13.98 10.10 1.40
C VAL A 179 14.33 9.57 0.02
N ILE A 180 15.49 9.96 -0.49
CA ILE A 180 16.06 9.45 -1.73
C ILE A 180 17.06 8.36 -1.36
N PRO A 181 16.99 7.17 -1.96
CA PRO A 181 17.97 6.11 -1.70
C PRO A 181 19.40 6.58 -1.94
N ASP A 182 20.28 6.25 -1.00
CA ASP A 182 21.70 6.57 -1.11
C ASP A 182 22.30 5.98 -2.40
N GLY A 183 22.99 6.83 -3.15
CA GLY A 183 23.63 6.46 -4.41
C GLY A 183 22.72 6.46 -5.64
N LEU A 184 21.41 6.68 -5.50
CA LEU A 184 20.52 6.79 -6.66
C LEU A 184 20.93 7.93 -7.58
N ASP A 185 21.16 7.63 -8.86
CA ASP A 185 21.62 8.56 -9.87
C ASP A 185 20.97 8.22 -11.22
N PHE A 186 20.26 9.19 -11.81
CA PHE A 186 19.61 9.05 -13.10
C PHE A 186 20.29 9.87 -14.22
N SER A 187 21.50 10.38 -14.00
CA SER A 187 22.27 11.10 -15.04
C SER A 187 22.65 10.22 -16.24
N GLY A 188 22.90 8.92 -16.00
CA GLY A 188 23.20 7.91 -17.01
C GLY A 188 22.02 7.04 -17.43
N TYR A 189 20.78 7.51 -17.20
CA TYR A 189 19.57 6.71 -17.36
C TYR A 189 19.31 6.28 -18.82
N ASP A 190 19.10 4.99 -19.03
CA ASP A 190 18.81 4.42 -20.35
C ASP A 190 17.29 4.37 -20.59
N PHE A 191 16.80 5.33 -21.38
CA PHE A 191 15.37 5.48 -21.70
C PHE A 191 14.83 4.37 -22.61
N ASP A 192 15.68 3.77 -23.46
CA ASP A 192 15.27 2.67 -24.34
C ASP A 192 14.98 1.41 -23.52
N LEU A 193 15.84 1.11 -22.53
CA LEU A 193 15.63 0.00 -21.60
C LEU A 193 14.53 0.28 -20.57
N ALA A 194 14.33 1.54 -20.18
CA ALA A 194 13.27 1.93 -19.26
C ALA A 194 11.86 1.83 -19.88
N GLY A 195 11.77 1.98 -21.20
CA GLY A 195 10.56 1.73 -21.98
C GLY A 195 9.77 2.98 -22.39
N GLU A 196 10.24 4.19 -22.05
CA GLU A 196 9.67 5.43 -22.58
C GLU A 196 10.69 6.59 -22.59
N PRO A 197 10.53 7.57 -23.51
CA PRO A 197 11.42 8.73 -23.58
C PRO A 197 11.06 9.88 -22.62
N HIS A 198 9.85 9.92 -22.07
CA HIS A 198 9.35 11.05 -21.28
C HIS A 198 10.04 11.14 -19.91
N ARG A 199 10.47 12.34 -19.56
CA ARG A 199 11.19 12.66 -18.32
C ARG A 199 10.31 13.48 -17.38
N TRP A 200 10.79 13.72 -16.17
CA TRP A 200 10.13 14.56 -15.17
C TRP A 200 9.79 15.95 -15.71
N GLY A 201 10.62 16.50 -16.61
CA GLY A 201 10.37 17.78 -17.28
C GLY A 201 9.16 17.77 -18.23
N ASP A 202 8.81 16.62 -18.80
CA ASP A 202 7.78 16.49 -19.84
C ASP A 202 6.35 16.41 -19.26
N TYR A 203 6.20 15.99 -18.00
CA TYR A 203 4.90 15.94 -17.32
C TYR A 203 4.45 17.30 -16.82
N VAL A 204 3.15 17.59 -16.93
CA VAL A 204 2.57 18.88 -16.50
C VAL A 204 1.64 18.67 -15.30
N VAL A 205 1.73 19.52 -14.29
CA VAL A 205 0.78 19.49 -13.15
C VAL A 205 -0.65 19.72 -13.65
N GLY A 206 -1.57 18.84 -13.27
CA GLY A 206 -2.95 18.78 -13.73
C GLY A 206 -3.16 17.91 -14.98
N GLU A 207 -2.09 17.41 -15.59
CA GLU A 207 -2.18 16.43 -16.69
C GLU A 207 -2.79 15.12 -16.19
N THR A 208 -3.67 14.54 -17.01
CA THR A 208 -4.30 13.25 -16.75
C THR A 208 -3.89 12.23 -17.80
N ILE A 209 -3.54 11.03 -17.36
CA ILE A 209 -2.99 9.96 -18.19
C ILE A 209 -3.91 8.74 -18.08
N ASP A 210 -4.54 8.34 -19.19
CA ASP A 210 -5.24 7.05 -19.27
C ASP A 210 -4.20 5.96 -19.56
N HIS A 211 -4.11 4.96 -18.68
CA HIS A 211 -3.15 3.86 -18.85
C HIS A 211 -3.63 2.79 -19.83
N VAL A 212 -4.88 2.91 -20.33
CA VAL A 212 -5.49 2.13 -21.42
C VAL A 212 -5.76 0.66 -21.09
N ASP A 213 -4.73 -0.04 -20.64
CA ASP A 213 -4.72 -1.48 -20.38
C ASP A 213 -5.68 -1.86 -19.24
N GLY A 214 -6.15 -3.10 -19.31
CA GLY A 214 -7.01 -3.68 -18.28
C GLY A 214 -6.66 -5.13 -17.99
N VAL A 215 -6.73 -5.51 -16.71
CA VAL A 215 -6.44 -6.87 -16.24
C VAL A 215 -7.64 -7.41 -15.47
N THR A 216 -8.16 -8.55 -15.90
CA THR A 216 -9.26 -9.26 -15.22
C THR A 216 -8.72 -10.03 -14.03
N VAL A 217 -9.33 -9.81 -12.86
CA VAL A 217 -8.85 -10.42 -11.62
C VAL A 217 -9.39 -11.83 -11.41
N GLU A 218 -8.52 -12.79 -11.15
CA GLU A 218 -8.88 -14.19 -10.87
C GLU A 218 -8.77 -14.54 -9.38
N GLU A 219 -9.55 -15.52 -8.92
CA GLU A 219 -9.53 -15.93 -7.51
C GLU A 219 -8.14 -16.42 -7.06
N ALA A 220 -7.46 -17.18 -7.92
CA ALA A 220 -6.19 -17.79 -7.57
C ALA A 220 -5.09 -16.75 -7.35
N GLU A 221 -4.99 -15.73 -8.22
CA GLU A 221 -3.90 -14.76 -8.18
C GLU A 221 -3.95 -13.86 -6.94
N HIS A 222 -5.12 -13.30 -6.58
CA HIS A 222 -5.20 -12.42 -5.42
C HIS A 222 -4.97 -13.20 -4.12
N MET A 223 -5.44 -14.46 -4.05
CA MET A 223 -5.17 -15.34 -2.92
C MET A 223 -3.69 -15.69 -2.82
N LEU A 224 -3.01 -15.97 -3.94
CA LEU A 224 -1.57 -16.21 -3.98
C LEU A 224 -0.77 -14.97 -3.54
N ALA A 225 -1.11 -13.79 -4.06
CA ALA A 225 -0.53 -12.52 -3.62
C ALA A 225 -0.71 -12.32 -2.11
N THR A 226 -1.94 -12.48 -1.61
CA THR A 226 -2.26 -12.28 -0.18
C THR A 226 -1.50 -13.27 0.71
N ARG A 227 -1.32 -14.53 0.27
CA ARG A 227 -0.48 -15.53 0.95
C ARG A 227 1.00 -15.18 0.94
N LEU A 228 1.51 -14.63 -0.17
CA LEU A 228 2.91 -14.17 -0.27
C LEU A 228 3.24 -13.15 0.82
N TRP A 229 2.28 -12.26 1.11
CA TRP A 229 2.37 -11.25 2.19
C TRP A 229 2.15 -11.83 3.59
N GLN A 230 1.73 -13.09 3.68
CA GLN A 230 1.21 -13.75 4.88
C GLN A 230 0.11 -12.90 5.58
N ASN A 231 -0.71 -12.24 4.76
CA ASN A 231 -1.92 -11.57 5.20
C ASN A 231 -3.01 -12.64 5.42
N THR A 232 -3.66 -12.62 6.58
CA THR A 232 -4.61 -13.65 7.02
C THR A 232 -6.05 -13.16 7.14
N ALA A 233 -6.38 -11.99 6.58
CA ALA A 233 -7.74 -11.48 6.62
C ALA A 233 -8.69 -12.44 5.90
N LYS A 234 -9.70 -12.92 6.65
CA LYS A 234 -10.53 -14.08 6.28
C LYS A 234 -11.32 -13.86 4.98
N VAL A 235 -11.75 -12.61 4.75
CA VAL A 235 -12.55 -12.21 3.58
C VAL A 235 -11.84 -12.44 2.24
N HIS A 236 -10.52 -12.59 2.23
CA HIS A 236 -9.75 -12.89 1.01
C HIS A 236 -9.74 -14.38 0.65
N PHE A 237 -10.10 -15.27 1.58
CA PHE A 237 -9.90 -16.71 1.42
C PHE A 237 -11.18 -17.51 1.59
N ASP A 238 -12.09 -17.06 2.45
CA ASP A 238 -13.28 -17.81 2.86
C ASP A 238 -14.55 -17.02 2.50
N ALA A 239 -15.23 -17.50 1.46
CA ALA A 239 -16.47 -16.93 0.96
C ALA A 239 -17.61 -16.99 1.99
N THR A 240 -17.55 -17.88 3.00
CA THR A 240 -18.60 -18.03 4.01
C THR A 240 -18.67 -16.84 4.98
N PHE A 241 -17.63 -16.00 5.02
CA PHE A 241 -17.61 -14.79 5.84
C PHE A 241 -18.43 -13.64 5.27
N ARG A 242 -18.99 -13.78 4.06
CA ARG A 242 -19.76 -12.74 3.41
C ARG A 242 -21.14 -13.23 2.96
N PRO A 243 -22.21 -12.41 3.14
CA PRO A 243 -23.56 -12.79 2.73
C PRO A 243 -23.73 -13.02 1.22
N ASP A 244 -22.89 -12.38 0.41
CA ASP A 244 -22.89 -12.48 -1.05
C ASP A 244 -22.16 -13.72 -1.58
N GLY A 245 -21.49 -14.50 -0.72
CA GLY A 245 -20.74 -15.69 -1.09
C GLY A 245 -19.50 -15.40 -1.96
N GLN A 246 -19.06 -14.14 -2.04
CA GLN A 246 -17.88 -13.74 -2.80
C GLN A 246 -16.71 -13.43 -1.87
N ARG A 247 -15.50 -13.78 -2.28
CA ARG A 247 -14.27 -13.30 -1.60
C ARG A 247 -14.03 -11.85 -1.99
N LEU A 248 -13.61 -11.06 -1.02
CA LEU A 248 -13.18 -9.68 -1.27
C LEU A 248 -11.70 -9.70 -1.66
N ILE A 249 -11.34 -9.08 -2.78
CA ILE A 249 -9.93 -8.93 -3.15
C ILE A 249 -9.23 -7.99 -2.17
N TYR A 250 -7.99 -8.32 -1.79
CA TYR A 250 -7.17 -7.44 -0.97
C TYR A 250 -6.97 -6.08 -1.65
N GLY A 251 -7.34 -4.98 -1.01
CA GLY A 251 -7.19 -3.64 -1.60
C GLY A 251 -5.76 -3.31 -2.05
N GLY A 252 -4.73 -3.83 -1.36
CA GLY A 252 -3.35 -3.65 -1.82
C GLY A 252 -3.00 -4.39 -3.11
N HIS A 253 -3.74 -5.46 -3.46
CA HIS A 253 -3.63 -6.10 -4.77
C HIS A 253 -4.09 -5.15 -5.88
N VAL A 254 -5.16 -4.36 -5.64
CA VAL A 254 -5.61 -3.32 -6.57
C VAL A 254 -4.58 -2.18 -6.68
N ILE A 255 -3.90 -1.81 -5.57
CA ILE A 255 -2.79 -0.84 -5.61
C ILE A 255 -1.65 -1.35 -6.51
N SER A 256 -1.22 -2.59 -6.32
CA SER A 256 -0.17 -3.21 -7.15
C SER A 256 -0.56 -3.32 -8.63
N LEU A 257 -1.81 -3.72 -8.93
CA LEU A 257 -2.32 -3.77 -10.31
C LEU A 257 -2.35 -2.39 -10.96
N ALA A 258 -2.89 -1.39 -10.27
CA ALA A 258 -2.94 -0.03 -10.79
C ALA A 258 -1.53 0.52 -11.05
N ARG A 259 -0.58 0.24 -10.15
CA ARG A 259 0.83 0.62 -10.31
C ARG A 259 1.49 -0.11 -11.48
N ALA A 260 1.20 -1.39 -11.70
CA ALA A 260 1.70 -2.11 -12.85
C ALA A 260 1.15 -1.55 -14.17
N LEU A 261 -0.16 -1.26 -14.22
CA LEU A 261 -0.82 -0.62 -15.36
C LEU A 261 -0.26 0.78 -15.63
N SER A 262 0.09 1.54 -14.58
CA SER A 262 0.62 2.89 -14.73
C SER A 262 1.91 2.95 -15.53
N PHE A 263 2.63 1.84 -15.70
CA PHE A 263 3.81 1.77 -16.57
C PHE A 263 3.51 2.35 -17.96
N ASN A 264 2.31 2.13 -18.51
CA ASN A 264 1.91 2.77 -19.75
C ASN A 264 1.63 4.27 -19.52
N GLY A 265 2.63 5.10 -19.82
CA GLY A 265 2.59 6.56 -19.64
C GLY A 265 3.33 7.09 -18.41
N LEU A 266 3.81 6.21 -17.51
CA LEU A 266 4.66 6.56 -16.35
C LEU A 266 5.75 5.51 -16.13
N ALA A 267 6.29 4.92 -17.19
CA ALA A 267 7.35 3.91 -17.12
C ALA A 267 8.59 4.44 -16.38
N ASN A 268 8.88 5.74 -16.48
CA ASN A 268 10.02 6.39 -15.83
C ASN A 268 9.75 6.85 -14.39
N ALA A 269 8.51 6.79 -13.89
CA ALA A 269 8.26 6.90 -12.45
C ALA A 269 8.71 5.59 -11.81
N GLN A 270 9.95 5.48 -11.33
CA GLN A 270 10.57 4.21 -10.93
C GLN A 270 10.24 3.81 -9.50
N MET A 271 10.53 4.66 -8.51
CA MET A 271 10.44 4.32 -7.08
C MET A 271 9.30 5.04 -6.39
N ILE A 272 8.55 4.38 -5.51
CA ILE A 272 7.57 5.03 -4.63
C ILE A 272 8.26 5.39 -3.32
N VAL A 273 8.28 6.68 -2.98
CA VAL A 273 8.97 7.17 -1.78
C VAL A 273 8.04 7.83 -0.76
N GLY A 274 6.81 8.14 -1.15
CA GLY A 274 5.80 8.71 -0.27
C GLY A 274 4.41 8.19 -0.57
N LEU A 275 3.60 7.94 0.45
CA LEU A 275 2.17 7.61 0.38
C LEU A 275 1.41 8.63 1.21
N ASN A 276 0.84 9.62 0.54
CA ASN A 276 0.11 10.73 1.15
C ASN A 276 -1.27 10.28 1.62
N GLY A 277 -1.91 9.41 0.84
CA GLY A 277 -3.24 8.88 1.16
C GLY A 277 -3.68 7.76 0.23
N GLY A 278 -4.74 7.07 0.63
CA GLY A 278 -5.36 6.05 -0.22
C GLY A 278 -6.74 5.66 0.27
N ALA A 279 -7.70 5.53 -0.65
CA ALA A 279 -9.05 5.08 -0.38
C ALA A 279 -9.39 3.85 -1.23
N HIS A 280 -9.79 2.76 -0.57
CA HIS A 280 -10.43 1.62 -1.22
C HIS A 280 -11.93 1.94 -1.34
N ALA A 281 -12.28 2.71 -2.37
CA ALA A 281 -13.58 3.37 -2.50
C ALA A 281 -14.74 2.38 -2.63
N ASN A 282 -14.55 1.31 -3.41
CA ASN A 282 -15.53 0.23 -3.60
C ASN A 282 -14.83 -1.13 -3.59
N PRO A 283 -15.54 -2.21 -3.21
CA PRO A 283 -14.98 -3.55 -3.17
C PRO A 283 -14.62 -4.06 -4.58
N CYS A 284 -13.51 -4.78 -4.68
CA CYS A 284 -13.11 -5.51 -5.89
C CYS A 284 -13.38 -7.01 -5.71
N TYR A 285 -13.89 -7.66 -6.75
CA TYR A 285 -14.22 -9.08 -6.78
C TYR A 285 -13.59 -9.76 -8.00
N SER A 286 -13.40 -11.07 -7.93
CA SER A 286 -12.94 -11.84 -9.09
C SER A 286 -13.89 -11.70 -10.27
N GLY A 287 -13.33 -11.65 -11.48
CA GLY A 287 -14.03 -11.41 -12.74
C GLY A 287 -14.15 -9.94 -13.12
N LEU A 288 -13.83 -9.01 -12.22
CA LEU A 288 -13.72 -7.59 -12.57
C LEU A 288 -12.43 -7.32 -13.35
N THR A 289 -12.52 -6.56 -14.44
CA THR A 289 -11.36 -6.01 -15.16
C THR A 289 -10.97 -4.67 -14.55
N VAL A 290 -9.79 -4.63 -13.95
CA VAL A 290 -9.20 -3.41 -13.38
C VAL A 290 -8.49 -2.63 -14.49
N LYS A 291 -8.84 -1.36 -14.64
CA LYS A 291 -8.14 -0.34 -15.42
C LYS A 291 -7.58 0.74 -14.49
N ALA A 292 -6.70 1.59 -15.00
CA ALA A 292 -6.17 2.70 -14.22
C ALA A 292 -5.97 3.97 -15.04
N TRP A 293 -6.00 5.11 -14.35
CA TRP A 293 -5.56 6.40 -14.87
C TRP A 293 -4.85 7.18 -13.75
N SER A 294 -4.00 8.12 -14.13
CA SER A 294 -3.28 8.99 -13.20
C SER A 294 -3.51 10.47 -13.46
N GLU A 295 -3.31 11.30 -12.44
CA GLU A 295 -3.22 12.75 -12.51
C GLU A 295 -1.92 13.21 -11.86
N VAL A 296 -1.18 14.09 -12.54
CA VAL A 296 0.02 14.72 -11.99
C VAL A 296 -0.41 15.82 -11.03
N LEU A 297 -0.22 15.60 -9.73
CA LEU A 297 -0.67 16.52 -8.69
C LEU A 297 0.36 17.60 -8.36
N ASP A 298 1.64 17.25 -8.40
CA ASP A 298 2.74 18.14 -8.03
C ASP A 298 4.08 17.61 -8.54
N LYS A 299 5.11 18.46 -8.54
CA LYS A 299 6.48 18.09 -8.90
C LYS A 299 7.47 18.82 -7.99
N ALA A 300 8.57 18.15 -7.64
CA ALA A 300 9.65 18.73 -6.86
C ALA A 300 11.02 18.26 -7.36
N GLU A 301 12.00 19.16 -7.33
CA GLU A 301 13.40 18.79 -7.51
C GLU A 301 13.91 18.00 -6.28
N THR A 302 14.91 17.15 -6.49
CA THR A 302 15.57 16.44 -5.38
C THR A 302 17.06 16.82 -5.33
N GLY A 303 17.74 16.41 -4.26
CA GLY A 303 19.18 16.60 -4.13
C GLY A 303 20.02 15.57 -4.91
N ALA A 304 19.41 14.52 -5.47
CA ALA A 304 20.13 13.45 -6.14
C ALA A 304 20.34 13.74 -7.64
N PRO A 305 21.48 13.33 -8.24
CA PRO A 305 21.81 13.68 -9.62
C PRO A 305 20.80 13.12 -10.63
N GLY A 306 20.18 14.00 -11.42
CA GLY A 306 19.22 13.62 -12.44
C GLY A 306 17.89 13.07 -11.89
N VAL A 307 17.61 13.17 -10.60
CA VAL A 307 16.40 12.63 -9.98
C VAL A 307 15.42 13.75 -9.60
N GLY A 308 14.18 13.64 -10.07
CA GLY A 308 13.04 14.46 -9.69
C GLY A 308 12.00 13.65 -8.94
N ALA A 309 11.18 14.32 -8.13
CA ALA A 309 10.02 13.74 -7.47
C ALA A 309 8.73 14.22 -8.15
N ILE A 310 7.80 13.30 -8.42
CA ILE A 310 6.49 13.58 -9.00
C ILE A 310 5.41 13.04 -8.07
N ARG A 311 4.42 13.87 -7.75
CA ARG A 311 3.26 13.47 -6.96
C ARG A 311 2.14 13.09 -7.90
N LEU A 312 1.59 11.92 -7.69
CA LEU A 312 0.61 11.32 -8.57
C LEU A 312 -0.63 10.93 -7.77
N ARG A 313 -1.80 11.25 -8.32
CA ARG A 313 -3.00 10.49 -8.02
C ARG A 313 -3.05 9.31 -8.98
N LEU A 314 -3.27 8.11 -8.48
CA LEU A 314 -3.49 6.90 -9.25
C LEU A 314 -4.84 6.31 -8.88
N VAL A 315 -5.72 6.19 -9.88
CA VAL A 315 -7.09 5.73 -9.71
C VAL A 315 -7.27 4.41 -10.43
N ALA A 316 -7.81 3.41 -9.73
CA ALA A 316 -8.18 2.14 -10.35
C ALA A 316 -9.70 2.06 -10.48
N THR A 317 -10.18 1.58 -11.64
CA THR A 317 -11.61 1.43 -11.92
C THR A 317 -11.92 0.04 -12.46
N SER A 318 -13.17 -0.40 -12.31
CA SER A 318 -13.69 -1.63 -12.93
C SER A 318 -14.52 -1.36 -14.19
N GLY A 319 -14.42 -0.15 -14.75
CA GLY A 319 -15.25 0.36 -15.84
C GLY A 319 -15.43 1.87 -15.77
N GLY A 320 -16.37 2.40 -16.56
CA GLY A 320 -16.61 3.85 -16.67
C GLY A 320 -15.61 4.57 -17.57
N ASP A 321 -15.87 5.86 -17.81
CA ASP A 321 -14.95 6.73 -18.54
C ASP A 321 -13.77 7.13 -17.63
N PRO A 322 -12.54 7.23 -18.17
CA PRO A 322 -11.37 7.63 -17.39
C PRO A 322 -11.54 9.06 -16.84
N PHE A 323 -10.74 9.40 -15.83
CA PHE A 323 -10.68 10.75 -15.20
C PHE A 323 -11.90 11.14 -14.36
N THR A 324 -12.95 10.32 -14.32
CA THR A 324 -14.12 10.55 -13.47
C THR A 324 -13.98 9.83 -12.13
N LEU A 325 -13.96 10.59 -11.03
CA LEU A 325 -13.73 10.03 -9.68
C LEU A 325 -14.99 9.98 -8.82
N LYS A 326 -15.76 11.07 -8.80
CA LYS A 326 -16.90 11.28 -7.90
C LYS A 326 -18.11 11.80 -8.65
N GLY A 327 -19.29 11.42 -8.20
CA GLY A 327 -20.55 11.98 -8.69
C GLY A 327 -20.80 13.39 -8.17
N ALA A 328 -21.89 14.01 -8.63
CA ALA A 328 -22.30 15.34 -8.18
C ALA A 328 -22.60 15.42 -6.67
N ASP A 329 -22.83 14.30 -6.01
CA ASP A 329 -23.03 14.18 -4.56
C ASP A 329 -21.71 14.08 -3.76
N GLY A 330 -20.56 14.14 -4.43
CA GLY A 330 -19.23 14.06 -3.82
C GLY A 330 -18.82 12.66 -3.38
N LYS A 331 -19.60 11.62 -3.70
CA LYS A 331 -19.23 10.23 -3.42
C LYS A 331 -18.48 9.63 -4.58
N TYR A 332 -17.59 8.67 -4.29
CA TYR A 332 -16.93 7.89 -5.32
C TYR A 332 -17.96 7.19 -6.20
N LEU A 333 -17.72 7.20 -7.51
CA LEU A 333 -18.53 6.45 -8.45
C LEU A 333 -18.37 4.95 -8.14
N SER A 334 -19.43 4.16 -8.38
CA SER A 334 -19.48 2.75 -7.99
C SER A 334 -18.41 1.87 -8.65
N HIS A 335 -17.87 2.30 -9.80
CA HIS A 335 -16.80 1.63 -10.53
C HIS A 335 -15.40 2.05 -10.08
N VAL A 336 -15.25 3.07 -9.23
CA VAL A 336 -13.94 3.48 -8.69
C VAL A 336 -13.58 2.54 -7.55
N LEU A 337 -12.50 1.78 -7.72
CA LEU A 337 -12.01 0.82 -6.74
C LEU A 337 -10.98 1.44 -5.79
N LEU A 338 -10.09 2.27 -6.35
CA LEU A 338 -8.94 2.85 -5.64
C LEU A 338 -8.78 4.32 -6.04
N ASP A 339 -8.44 5.16 -5.05
CA ASP A 339 -7.90 6.52 -5.21
C ASP A 339 -6.66 6.63 -4.33
N LEU A 340 -5.47 6.62 -4.94
CA LEU A 340 -4.17 6.61 -4.27
C LEU A 340 -3.42 7.90 -4.54
N ASP A 341 -2.83 8.50 -3.52
CA ASP A 341 -2.02 9.73 -3.63
C ASP A 341 -0.62 9.44 -3.09
N TYR A 342 0.39 9.53 -3.96
CA TYR A 342 1.75 9.08 -3.66
C TYR A 342 2.80 9.93 -4.37
N TRP A 343 4.03 9.86 -3.87
CA TRP A 343 5.23 10.43 -4.49
C TRP A 343 6.06 9.33 -5.12
N ALA A 344 6.54 9.58 -6.35
CA ALA A 344 7.48 8.73 -7.04
C ALA A 344 8.73 9.48 -7.50
N LEU A 345 9.83 8.75 -7.72
CA LEU A 345 11.08 9.27 -8.27
C LEU A 345 11.20 8.96 -9.77
N MET A 346 11.70 9.93 -10.53
CA MET A 346 11.78 9.89 -11.99
C MET A 346 13.04 10.61 -12.52
N PRO A 347 13.64 10.20 -13.65
CA PRO A 347 14.73 10.95 -14.32
C PRO A 347 14.29 12.35 -14.76
N VAL A 348 15.17 13.35 -14.60
CA VAL A 348 14.97 14.76 -14.98
C VAL A 348 15.24 15.05 -16.46
#